data_AF-A0A521PCN2-F1
#
_entry.id   AF-A0A521PCN2-F1
#
_cell.length_a   1.000
_cell.length_b   1.000
_cell.length_c   1.000
_cell.angle_alpha   90.00
_cell.angle_beta   90.00
_cell.angle_gamma   90.00
#
_symmetry.space_group_name_H-M   'P 1'
#
loop_
_entity.id
_entity.type
_entity.pdbx_description
1 polymer ?
#
loop_
_entity_poly.entity_id
_entity_poly.type
_entity_poly.pdbx_seq_one_letter_code
_entity_poly.pdbx_strand_id
1 'polypeptide(L)'
;MGRRAYSHLGLSLSRPTSGDLSTEAALTEHSLARQANDLARDLTRADPKVYWLDLSVTALVTWLSLLIATTAASPGWALTAGAVCVLSLYRGISFIHELTHLRRDDVPGFHFAWNLLIGVPFLTPSLLYEGVHILHHAKDRYGTARDPEYHPLARRPPHELAVFLGIALLAPVGTVLRFAVLAPLSLIFPPLRRFVVAKTSGMVINPGFSREDFERARSVPWLAQEIASWLWSWTLIALAVARILPWRALAIAAAIFAVMTFLNQLRTAVAHRWDNDGKVMAPLDQFLDSVNVPPPAMLPFLWAPVGLRYHALHHLMPRLPYHNLGVAHRRLVESLPPDHDYRRAEEPELFPALARLIGRMRTPR
;
A
#
# COMPACT_ATOMS: atom_id res chain seq x y z
N MET A 1 -41.73 -70.59 7.56
CA MET A 1 -41.07 -69.79 6.52
C MET A 1 -41.95 -68.56 6.26
N GLY A 2 -41.57 -67.29 6.39
CA GLY A 2 -40.34 -66.63 6.76
C GLY A 2 -40.51 -65.12 6.50
N ARG A 3 -39.99 -64.31 7.44
CA ARG A 3 -39.51 -62.92 7.34
C ARG A 3 -40.48 -61.72 7.42
N ARG A 4 -40.16 -60.88 8.42
CA ARG A 4 -40.44 -59.44 8.60
C ARG A 4 -39.79 -58.60 7.49
N ALA A 5 -40.29 -57.38 7.28
CA ALA A 5 -39.44 -56.23 6.92
C ALA A 5 -40.04 -54.90 7.41
N TYR A 6 -39.19 -54.12 8.09
CA TYR A 6 -39.34 -52.73 8.48
C TYR A 6 -39.00 -51.80 7.30
N SER A 7 -39.60 -50.60 7.27
CA SER A 7 -39.04 -49.38 6.67
C SER A 7 -39.93 -48.19 7.01
N HIS A 8 -39.51 -46.96 7.27
CA HIS A 8 -38.28 -46.29 7.67
C HIS A 8 -38.73 -44.82 7.79
N LEU A 9 -38.44 -44.13 8.91
CA LEU A 9 -38.62 -42.67 9.01
C LEU A 9 -37.80 -41.97 7.93
N GLY A 10 -38.46 -41.20 7.06
CA GLY A 10 -37.80 -40.26 6.15
C GLY A 10 -37.72 -38.88 6.78
N LEU A 11 -36.56 -38.54 7.36
CA LEU A 11 -36.17 -37.15 7.62
C LEU A 11 -35.98 -36.45 6.27
N SER A 12 -36.86 -35.50 5.97
CA SER A 12 -36.70 -34.59 4.83
C SER A 12 -35.60 -33.58 5.18
N LEU A 13 -34.41 -33.76 4.60
CA LEU A 13 -33.39 -32.72 4.56
C LEU A 13 -33.81 -31.68 3.51
N SER A 14 -34.51 -30.65 3.97
CA SER A 14 -34.77 -29.44 3.18
C SER A 14 -33.46 -28.77 2.79
N ARG A 15 -33.25 -28.57 1.49
CA ARG A 15 -32.16 -27.73 0.96
C ARG A 15 -32.31 -26.30 1.48
N PRO A 16 -31.21 -25.62 1.89
CA PRO A 16 -31.29 -24.21 2.25
C PRO A 16 -31.72 -23.39 1.04
N THR A 17 -32.67 -22.49 1.24
CA THR A 17 -33.08 -21.52 0.23
C THR A 17 -32.06 -20.37 0.18
N SER A 18 -31.99 -19.68 -0.96
CA SER A 18 -30.99 -18.63 -1.25
C SER A 18 -30.93 -17.45 -0.26
N GLY A 19 -31.88 -17.34 0.68
CA GLY A 19 -31.85 -16.35 1.77
C GLY A 19 -31.05 -16.77 3.00
N ASP A 20 -30.80 -18.07 3.23
CA ASP A 20 -30.01 -18.54 4.37
C ASP A 20 -28.51 -18.29 4.17
N LEU A 21 -28.01 -18.46 2.94
CA LEU A 21 -26.59 -18.25 2.61
C LEU A 21 -26.14 -16.79 2.79
N SER A 22 -27.02 -15.82 2.50
CA SER A 22 -26.75 -14.39 2.72
C SER A 22 -26.77 -13.99 4.19
N THR A 23 -27.56 -14.69 5.01
CA THR A 23 -27.69 -14.40 6.44
C THR A 23 -26.57 -15.05 7.24
N GLU A 24 -26.16 -16.26 6.87
CA GLU A 24 -25.02 -16.96 7.47
C GLU A 24 -23.69 -16.28 7.11
N ALA A 25 -23.51 -15.84 5.86
CA ALA A 25 -22.37 -15.00 5.48
C ALA A 25 -22.33 -13.68 6.27
N ALA A 26 -23.46 -12.96 6.39
CA ALA A 26 -23.55 -11.73 7.18
C ALA A 26 -23.32 -11.93 8.70
N LEU A 27 -23.73 -13.09 9.25
CA LEU A 27 -23.46 -13.47 10.65
C LEU A 27 -21.99 -13.83 10.88
N THR A 28 -21.34 -14.47 9.90
CA THR A 28 -19.91 -14.79 9.93
C THR A 28 -19.05 -13.53 9.74
N GLU A 29 -19.48 -12.59 8.91
CA GLU A 29 -18.86 -11.28 8.62
C GLU A 29 -18.78 -10.36 9.85
N HIS A 30 -19.84 -10.33 10.68
CA HIS A 30 -19.82 -9.62 11.95
C HIS A 30 -18.92 -10.31 13.00
N SER A 31 -18.43 -11.52 12.72
CA SER A 31 -17.55 -12.25 13.63
C SER A 31 -16.08 -11.89 13.45
N LEU A 32 -15.48 -11.88 12.25
CA LEU A 32 -14.02 -11.76 12.13
C LEU A 32 -13.49 -10.38 12.55
N ALA A 33 -14.09 -9.29 12.06
CA ALA A 33 -13.67 -7.94 12.44
C ALA A 33 -13.92 -7.65 13.93
N ARG A 34 -15.01 -8.20 14.50
CA ARG A 34 -15.32 -8.09 15.92
C ARG A 34 -14.34 -8.90 16.76
N GLN A 35 -14.08 -10.16 16.41
CA GLN A 35 -13.09 -11.01 17.06
C GLN A 35 -11.71 -10.35 17.05
N ALA A 36 -11.29 -9.79 15.91
CA ALA A 36 -10.04 -9.03 15.81
C ALA A 36 -10.02 -7.81 16.73
N ASN A 37 -11.12 -7.05 16.77
CA ASN A 37 -11.26 -5.92 17.69
C ASN A 37 -11.17 -6.37 19.15
N ASP A 38 -11.91 -7.40 19.55
CA ASP A 38 -11.94 -7.91 20.92
C ASP A 38 -10.55 -8.37 21.40
N LEU A 39 -9.74 -8.94 20.49
CA LEU A 39 -8.40 -9.45 20.79
C LEU A 39 -7.28 -8.40 20.73
N ALA A 40 -7.48 -7.28 20.03
CA ALA A 40 -6.41 -6.32 19.74
C ALA A 40 -6.75 -4.83 19.90
N ARG A 41 -7.95 -4.46 20.38
CA ARG A 41 -8.35 -3.05 20.55
C ARG A 41 -7.44 -2.25 21.47
N ASP A 42 -6.81 -2.88 22.46
CA ASP A 42 -5.84 -2.28 23.38
C ASP A 42 -4.55 -1.85 22.68
N LEU A 43 -4.29 -2.37 21.47
CA LEU A 43 -3.10 -2.09 20.68
C LEU A 43 -3.27 -0.90 19.71
N THR A 44 -4.42 -0.22 19.72
CA THR A 44 -4.75 0.85 18.76
C THR A 44 -4.05 2.18 19.01
N ARG A 45 -3.34 2.32 20.14
CA ARG A 45 -2.59 3.54 20.46
C ARG A 45 -1.21 3.50 19.80
N ALA A 46 -0.90 4.51 18.98
CA ALA A 46 0.45 4.70 18.47
C ALA A 46 1.41 5.16 19.58
N ASP A 47 2.64 4.64 19.60
CA ASP A 47 3.72 5.14 20.45
C ASP A 47 4.58 6.17 19.69
N PRO A 48 4.53 7.47 20.05
CA PRO A 48 5.33 8.50 19.40
C PRO A 48 6.83 8.22 19.37
N LYS A 49 7.38 7.55 20.38
CA LYS A 49 8.82 7.29 20.47
C LYS A 49 9.27 6.34 19.36
N VAL A 50 8.47 5.29 19.11
CA VAL A 50 8.73 4.31 18.04
C VAL A 50 8.71 5.01 16.69
N TYR A 51 7.69 5.83 16.43
CA TYR A 51 7.56 6.56 15.18
C TYR A 51 8.72 7.51 14.92
N TRP A 52 9.03 8.38 15.89
CA TRP A 52 10.10 9.36 15.74
C TRP A 52 11.48 8.70 15.60
N LEU A 53 11.77 7.66 16.38
CA LEU A 53 13.03 6.93 16.27
C LEU A 53 13.15 6.26 14.89
N ASP A 54 12.11 5.56 14.44
CA ASP A 54 12.11 4.84 13.17
C ASP A 54 12.24 5.78 11.98
N LEU A 55 11.48 6.89 11.95
CA LEU A 55 11.62 7.92 10.91
C LEU A 55 13.01 8.55 10.93
N SER A 56 13.53 8.92 12.10
CA SER A 56 14.84 9.59 12.20
C SER A 56 15.97 8.68 11.71
N VAL A 57 15.98 7.42 12.14
CA VAL A 57 16.97 6.43 11.69
C VAL A 57 16.79 6.14 10.21
N THR A 58 15.57 5.94 9.74
CA THR A 58 15.28 5.66 8.32
C THR A 58 15.72 6.82 7.44
N ALA A 59 15.41 8.07 7.81
CA ALA A 59 15.84 9.25 7.08
C ALA A 59 17.36 9.41 7.09
N LEU A 60 18.01 9.24 8.25
CA LEU A 60 19.47 9.31 8.36
C LEU A 60 20.14 8.28 7.44
N VAL A 61 19.72 7.02 7.49
CA VAL A 61 20.27 5.95 6.64
C VAL A 61 20.00 6.23 5.17
N THR A 62 18.80 6.70 4.81
CA THR A 62 18.45 7.06 3.43
C THR A 62 19.37 8.15 2.89
N TRP A 63 19.52 9.26 3.61
CA TRP A 63 20.33 10.40 3.15
C TRP A 63 21.83 10.10 3.14
N LEU A 64 22.34 9.39 4.15
CA LEU A 64 23.76 9.00 4.19
C LEU A 64 24.09 8.01 3.08
N SER A 65 23.24 7.01 2.85
CA SER A 65 23.46 6.03 1.78
C SER A 65 23.33 6.67 0.39
N LEU A 66 22.41 7.62 0.19
CA LEU A 66 22.33 8.40 -1.04
C LEU A 66 23.59 9.25 -1.26
N LEU A 67 24.09 9.92 -0.21
CA LEU A 67 25.33 10.70 -0.28
C LEU A 67 26.51 9.81 -0.69
N ILE A 68 26.67 8.65 -0.05
CA ILE A 68 27.76 7.71 -0.38
C ILE A 68 27.58 7.17 -1.81
N ALA A 69 26.37 6.77 -2.20
CA ALA A 69 26.08 6.26 -3.54
C ALA A 69 26.43 7.26 -4.65
N THR A 70 26.25 8.55 -4.39
CA THR A 70 26.46 9.62 -5.36
C THR A 70 27.88 10.19 -5.37
N THR A 71 28.65 10.03 -4.28
CA THR A 71 29.98 10.64 -4.11
C THR A 71 31.14 9.64 -4.05
N ALA A 72 30.88 8.36 -3.75
CA ALA A 72 31.93 7.37 -3.62
C ALA A 72 32.71 7.16 -4.93
N ALA A 73 34.04 7.16 -4.83
CA ALA A 73 34.92 6.84 -5.96
C ALA A 73 34.93 5.33 -6.28
N SER A 74 34.79 4.49 -5.26
CA SER A 74 34.74 3.03 -5.43
C SER A 74 33.36 2.58 -5.92
N PRO A 75 33.28 1.87 -7.07
CA PRO A 75 32.02 1.33 -7.57
C PRO A 75 31.35 0.38 -6.57
N GLY A 76 32.13 -0.40 -5.82
CA GLY A 76 31.59 -1.33 -4.82
C GLY A 76 30.86 -0.59 -3.68
N TRP A 77 31.46 0.48 -3.15
CA TRP A 77 30.80 1.32 -2.14
C TRP A 77 29.57 2.03 -2.68
N ALA A 78 29.63 2.54 -3.92
CA ALA A 78 28.51 3.20 -4.55
C ALA A 78 27.31 2.25 -4.74
N LEU A 79 27.55 1.01 -5.20
CA LEU A 79 26.51 -0.01 -5.40
C LEU A 79 25.91 -0.48 -4.08
N THR A 80 26.75 -0.78 -3.08
CA THR A 80 26.27 -1.20 -1.75
C THR A 80 25.44 -0.10 -1.09
N ALA A 81 25.91 1.14 -1.12
CA ALA A 81 25.16 2.27 -0.60
C ALA A 81 23.87 2.51 -1.39
N GLY A 82 23.89 2.34 -2.72
CA GLY A 82 22.69 2.39 -3.55
C GLY A 82 21.64 1.36 -3.13
N ALA A 83 22.04 0.11 -2.88
CA ALA A 83 21.14 -0.94 -2.42
C ALA A 83 20.55 -0.64 -1.02
N VAL A 84 21.37 -0.16 -0.09
CA VAL A 84 20.90 0.30 1.24
C VAL A 84 19.94 1.48 1.08
N CYS A 85 20.22 2.41 0.17
CA CYS A 85 19.37 3.55 -0.11
C CYS A 85 18.01 3.13 -0.68
N VAL A 86 17.97 2.15 -1.59
CA VAL A 86 16.70 1.61 -2.11
C VAL A 86 15.83 1.08 -0.97
N LEU A 87 16.37 0.27 -0.08
CA LEU A 87 15.62 -0.36 1.01
C LEU A 87 15.19 0.65 2.09
N SER A 88 16.08 1.56 2.48
CA SER A 88 15.78 2.60 3.47
C SER A 88 14.81 3.64 2.93
N LEU A 89 14.96 4.07 1.67
CA LEU A 89 14.00 4.95 1.00
C LEU A 89 12.65 4.28 0.86
N TYR A 90 12.61 2.99 0.50
CA TYR A 90 11.36 2.24 0.42
C TYR A 90 10.63 2.23 1.76
N ARG A 91 11.33 1.91 2.85
CA ARG A 91 10.78 1.99 4.21
C ARG A 91 10.30 3.40 4.53
N GLY A 92 11.12 4.42 4.21
CA GLY A 92 10.80 5.83 4.45
C GLY A 92 9.51 6.24 3.75
N ILE A 93 9.39 5.95 2.46
CA ILE A 93 8.18 6.26 1.67
C ILE A 93 6.99 5.44 2.13
N SER A 94 7.18 4.18 2.54
CA SER A 94 6.10 3.30 3.01
C SER A 94 5.35 3.85 4.24
N PHE A 95 5.97 4.72 5.05
CA PHE A 95 5.27 5.42 6.12
C PHE A 95 4.08 6.27 5.64
N ILE A 96 4.02 6.64 4.35
CA ILE A 96 2.84 7.31 3.79
C ILE A 96 1.55 6.50 3.98
N HIS A 97 1.67 5.16 4.00
CA HIS A 97 0.58 4.24 4.27
C HIS A 97 0.14 4.27 5.73
N GLU A 98 1.06 4.48 6.67
CA GLU A 98 0.70 4.68 8.06
C GLU A 98 0.11 6.07 8.29
N LEU A 99 0.71 7.11 7.69
CA LEU A 99 0.31 8.51 7.84
C LEU A 99 -1.15 8.78 7.46
N THR A 100 -1.67 8.08 6.44
CA THR A 100 -3.05 8.28 5.97
C THR A 100 -4.09 7.73 6.97
N HIS A 101 -3.71 6.80 7.85
CA HIS A 101 -4.56 6.22 8.89
C HIS A 101 -4.29 6.78 10.30
N LEU A 102 -3.08 7.27 10.53
CA LEU A 102 -2.65 7.83 11.81
C LEU A 102 -3.49 9.06 12.17
N ARG A 103 -3.98 9.12 13.41
CA ARG A 103 -4.66 10.34 13.88
C ARG A 103 -3.63 11.43 14.10
N ARG A 104 -4.00 12.66 13.76
CA ARG A 104 -3.08 13.82 13.84
C ARG A 104 -2.48 14.02 15.22
N ASP A 105 -3.27 13.76 16.26
CA ASP A 105 -2.87 13.98 17.66
C ASP A 105 -2.12 12.79 18.27
N ASP A 106 -2.09 11.62 17.61
CA ASP A 106 -1.44 10.43 18.15
C ASP A 106 0.09 10.57 18.14
N VAL A 107 0.65 11.22 17.10
CA VAL A 107 2.09 11.51 17.00
C VAL A 107 2.30 12.95 16.50
N PRO A 108 2.23 13.95 17.40
CA PRO A 108 2.32 15.35 17.02
C PRO A 108 3.60 15.67 16.23
N GLY A 109 3.45 16.45 15.15
CA GLY A 109 4.57 16.91 14.31
C GLY A 109 5.15 15.87 13.34
N PHE A 110 4.83 14.58 13.51
CA PHE A 110 5.39 13.50 12.70
C PHE A 110 5.07 13.64 11.21
N HIS A 111 3.82 14.00 10.89
CA HIS A 111 3.38 14.19 9.52
C HIS A 111 4.17 15.27 8.77
N PHE A 112 4.41 16.41 9.44
CA PHE A 112 5.21 17.50 8.89
C PHE A 112 6.67 17.05 8.70
N ALA A 113 7.27 16.46 9.72
CA ALA A 113 8.65 16.00 9.65
C ALA A 113 8.87 14.92 8.59
N TRP A 114 7.92 13.99 8.42
CA TRP A 114 7.98 12.99 7.36
C TRP A 114 7.97 13.62 5.98
N ASN A 115 7.07 14.60 5.74
CA ASN A 115 7.05 15.32 4.47
C ASN A 115 8.34 16.09 4.24
N LEU A 116 8.92 16.70 5.29
CA LEU A 116 10.17 17.44 5.19
C LEU A 116 11.37 16.54 4.90
N LEU A 117 11.46 15.39 5.55
CA LEU A 117 12.64 14.51 5.49
C LEU A 117 12.59 13.51 4.32
N ILE A 118 11.39 13.08 3.91
CA ILE A 118 11.18 12.02 2.91
C ILE A 118 10.22 12.47 1.81
N GLY A 119 8.98 12.84 2.16
CA GLY A 119 7.91 13.06 1.17
C GLY A 119 8.26 14.09 0.11
N VAL A 120 8.51 15.34 0.50
CA VAL A 120 8.86 16.44 -0.42
C VAL A 120 10.20 16.18 -1.12
N PRO A 121 11.29 15.80 -0.42
CA PRO A 121 12.58 15.61 -1.08
C PRO A 121 12.61 14.56 -2.19
N PHE A 122 11.78 13.52 -2.07
CA PHE A 122 11.62 12.46 -3.08
C PHE A 122 10.34 12.63 -3.92
N LEU A 123 9.74 13.83 -3.93
CA LEU A 123 8.57 14.19 -4.72
C LEU A 123 7.39 13.21 -4.55
N THR A 124 7.23 12.67 -3.35
CA THR A 124 6.14 11.80 -2.90
C THR A 124 5.45 12.36 -1.65
N PRO A 125 5.07 13.66 -1.61
CA PRO A 125 4.43 14.23 -0.45
C PRO A 125 3.10 13.55 -0.14
N SER A 126 2.68 13.61 1.13
CA SER A 126 1.49 12.92 1.66
C SER A 126 0.19 13.28 0.94
N LEU A 127 0.12 14.45 0.29
CA LEU A 127 -1.02 14.86 -0.56
C LEU A 127 -1.37 13.80 -1.63
N LEU A 128 -0.38 13.03 -2.10
CA LEU A 128 -0.57 11.98 -3.10
C LEU A 128 -1.30 10.74 -2.56
N TYR A 129 -1.50 10.62 -1.24
CA TYR A 129 -2.07 9.41 -0.63
C TYR A 129 -3.20 9.69 0.36
N GLU A 130 -3.15 10.83 1.03
CA GLU A 130 -4.25 11.28 1.90
C GLU A 130 -5.56 11.41 1.13
N GLY A 131 -6.63 10.81 1.65
CA GLY A 131 -7.94 10.80 1.01
C GLY A 131 -8.05 9.89 -0.21
N VAL A 132 -6.98 9.16 -0.57
CA VAL A 132 -6.97 8.17 -1.65
C VAL A 132 -7.08 6.78 -1.04
N HIS A 133 -6.06 6.36 -0.29
CA HIS A 133 -6.00 5.00 0.25
C HIS A 133 -7.18 4.65 1.17
N ILE A 134 -7.74 5.63 1.90
CA ILE A 134 -8.93 5.38 2.73
C ILE A 134 -10.16 4.93 1.90
N LEU A 135 -10.21 5.27 0.61
CA LEU A 135 -11.27 4.82 -0.30
C LEU A 135 -11.14 3.34 -0.66
N HIS A 136 -9.92 2.80 -0.65
CA HIS A 136 -9.67 1.38 -0.86
C HIS A 136 -10.27 0.54 0.29
N HIS A 137 -10.22 1.04 1.53
CA HIS A 137 -10.86 0.42 2.70
C HIS A 137 -12.38 0.56 2.75
N ALA A 138 -12.97 1.38 1.88
CA ALA A 138 -14.41 1.65 1.94
C ALA A 138 -15.20 0.45 1.42
N LYS A 139 -16.12 -0.07 2.24
CA LYS A 139 -16.88 -1.29 1.98
C LYS A 139 -17.62 -1.28 0.65
N ASP A 140 -18.12 -0.12 0.20
CA ASP A 140 -18.88 0.05 -1.04
C ASP A 140 -17.98 0.36 -2.26
N ARG A 141 -16.66 0.49 -2.06
CA ARG A 141 -15.69 0.83 -3.10
C ARG A 141 -14.66 -0.25 -3.35
N TYR A 142 -14.22 -0.98 -2.32
CA TYR A 142 -13.19 -2.02 -2.45
C TYR A 142 -13.48 -2.92 -3.64
N GLY A 143 -12.49 -3.11 -4.51
CA GLY A 143 -12.61 -4.02 -5.64
C GLY A 143 -13.39 -3.47 -6.83
N THR A 144 -14.03 -2.30 -6.72
CA THR A 144 -14.84 -1.67 -7.79
C THR A 144 -14.02 -0.70 -8.64
N ALA A 145 -14.61 -0.18 -9.73
CA ALA A 145 -13.99 0.88 -10.53
C ALA A 145 -13.71 2.19 -9.75
N ARG A 146 -14.33 2.38 -8.57
CA ARG A 146 -14.11 3.53 -7.68
C ARG A 146 -12.97 3.32 -6.69
N ASP A 147 -12.40 2.12 -6.63
CA ASP A 147 -11.24 1.82 -5.80
C ASP A 147 -9.97 2.37 -6.45
N PRO A 148 -9.21 3.28 -5.81
CA PRO A 148 -7.94 3.75 -6.35
C PRO A 148 -6.86 2.66 -6.39
N GLU A 149 -6.96 1.64 -5.55
CA GLU A 149 -5.92 0.64 -5.33
C GLU A 149 -6.28 -0.75 -5.85
N TYR A 150 -7.42 -0.90 -6.53
CA TYR A 150 -7.80 -2.16 -7.17
C TYR A 150 -7.62 -2.18 -8.67
N HIS A 151 -6.90 -3.18 -9.15
CA HIS A 151 -6.84 -3.53 -10.57
C HIS A 151 -6.96 -5.06 -10.68
N PRO A 152 -7.90 -5.61 -11.48
CA PRO A 152 -8.22 -7.04 -11.49
C PRO A 152 -7.16 -7.87 -12.24
N LEU A 153 -5.90 -7.79 -11.80
CA LEU A 153 -4.72 -8.41 -12.41
C LEU A 153 -4.90 -9.90 -12.64
N ALA A 154 -5.53 -10.63 -11.72
CA ALA A 154 -5.73 -12.08 -11.87
C ALA A 154 -6.63 -12.44 -13.06
N ARG A 155 -7.43 -11.49 -13.55
CA ARG A 155 -8.29 -11.64 -14.74
C ARG A 155 -7.67 -11.03 -16.00
N ARG A 156 -6.41 -10.61 -15.95
CA ARG A 156 -5.66 -10.02 -17.07
C ARG A 156 -4.64 -11.00 -17.64
N PRO A 157 -4.26 -10.87 -18.92
CA PRO A 157 -3.19 -11.67 -19.48
C PRO A 157 -1.85 -11.38 -18.76
N PRO A 158 -0.97 -12.38 -18.58
CA PRO A 158 0.28 -12.23 -17.81
C PRO A 158 1.21 -11.07 -18.23
N HIS A 159 1.16 -10.61 -19.48
CA HIS A 159 1.96 -9.48 -19.92
C HIS A 159 1.50 -8.15 -19.29
N GLU A 160 0.24 -8.01 -18.88
CA GLU A 160 -0.23 -6.83 -18.15
C GLU A 160 0.44 -6.71 -16.78
N LEU A 161 0.82 -7.81 -16.13
CA LEU A 161 1.63 -7.78 -14.91
C LEU A 161 3.03 -7.20 -15.19
N ALA A 162 3.65 -7.54 -16.33
CA ALA A 162 4.95 -6.96 -16.70
C ALA A 162 4.84 -5.45 -16.95
N VAL A 163 3.75 -4.99 -17.59
CA VAL A 163 3.47 -3.55 -17.77
C VAL A 163 3.23 -2.87 -16.43
N PHE A 164 2.42 -3.48 -15.56
CA PHE A 164 2.13 -3.01 -14.22
C PHE A 164 3.39 -2.81 -13.37
N LEU A 165 4.33 -3.76 -13.43
CA LEU A 165 5.61 -3.64 -12.73
C LEU A 165 6.55 -2.63 -13.42
N GLY A 166 6.64 -2.68 -14.75
CA GLY A 166 7.55 -1.85 -15.53
C GLY A 166 7.25 -0.36 -15.48
N ILE A 167 5.97 0.03 -15.44
CA ILE A 167 5.58 1.44 -15.37
C ILE A 167 6.07 2.14 -14.10
N ALA A 168 6.24 1.40 -13.00
CA ALA A 168 6.77 1.95 -11.75
C ALA A 168 8.18 2.53 -11.91
N LEU A 169 9.00 1.98 -12.81
CA LEU A 169 10.35 2.51 -13.11
C LEU A 169 10.32 3.95 -13.66
N LEU A 170 9.17 4.42 -14.17
CA LEU A 170 8.97 5.77 -14.69
C LEU A 170 8.53 6.78 -13.61
N ALA A 171 8.36 6.35 -12.36
CA ALA A 171 7.95 7.24 -11.26
C ALA A 171 8.85 8.49 -11.07
N PRO A 172 10.19 8.44 -11.21
CA PRO A 172 11.02 9.65 -11.15
C PRO A 172 10.65 10.68 -12.22
N VAL A 173 10.32 10.22 -13.44
CA VAL A 173 9.90 11.11 -14.52
C VAL A 173 8.50 11.66 -14.25
N GLY A 174 7.57 10.79 -13.82
CA GLY A 174 6.19 11.18 -13.53
C GLY A 174 6.08 12.21 -12.41
N THR A 175 6.84 12.04 -11.33
CA THR A 175 6.86 12.98 -10.20
C THR A 175 7.51 14.32 -10.56
N VAL A 176 8.62 14.33 -11.32
CA VAL A 176 9.20 15.57 -11.84
C VAL A 176 8.22 16.28 -12.77
N LEU A 177 7.58 15.58 -13.70
CA LEU A 177 6.55 16.17 -14.57
C LEU A 177 5.41 16.77 -13.74
N ARG A 178 4.94 16.04 -12.73
CA ARG A 178 3.88 16.51 -11.82
C ARG A 178 4.27 17.78 -11.07
N PHE A 179 5.44 17.83 -10.43
CA PHE A 179 5.77 18.92 -9.51
C PHE A 179 6.55 20.06 -10.17
N ALA A 180 7.49 19.77 -11.06
CA ALA A 180 8.28 20.81 -11.72
C ALA A 180 7.49 21.55 -12.80
N VAL A 181 6.59 20.85 -13.50
CA VAL A 181 5.88 21.36 -14.69
C VAL A 181 4.39 21.55 -14.44
N LEU A 182 3.68 20.47 -14.12
CA LEU A 182 2.22 20.51 -14.05
C LEU A 182 1.72 21.34 -12.87
N ALA A 183 2.33 21.24 -11.69
CA ALA A 183 1.93 21.99 -10.50
C ALA A 183 1.84 23.51 -10.75
N PRO A 184 2.92 24.22 -11.15
CA PRO A 184 2.87 25.66 -11.35
C PRO A 184 1.92 26.06 -12.49
N LEU A 185 1.91 25.33 -13.61
CA LEU A 185 0.99 25.61 -14.72
C LEU A 185 -0.47 25.44 -14.30
N SER A 186 -0.75 24.45 -13.44
CA SER A 186 -2.10 24.19 -12.95
C SER A 186 -2.65 25.31 -12.07
N LEU A 187 -1.78 26.10 -11.42
CA LEU A 187 -2.21 27.27 -10.64
C LEU A 187 -2.66 28.42 -11.54
N ILE A 188 -2.20 28.45 -12.79
CA ILE A 188 -2.54 29.49 -13.79
C ILE A 188 -3.78 29.08 -14.59
N PHE A 189 -3.90 27.80 -14.96
CA PHE A 189 -4.95 27.30 -15.86
C PHE A 189 -5.97 26.41 -15.12
N PRO A 190 -7.21 26.89 -14.88
CA PRO A 190 -8.22 26.12 -14.13
C PRO A 190 -8.57 24.74 -14.69
N PRO A 191 -8.69 24.52 -16.02
CA PRO A 191 -8.88 23.18 -16.58
C PRO A 191 -7.71 22.23 -16.23
N LEU A 192 -6.48 22.74 -16.27
CA LEU A 192 -5.30 21.98 -15.90
C LEU A 192 -5.28 21.71 -14.38
N ARG A 193 -5.72 22.63 -13.52
CA ARG A 193 -5.90 22.38 -12.08
C ARG A 193 -6.77 21.17 -11.82
N ARG A 194 -7.92 21.11 -12.48
CA ARG A 194 -8.85 19.98 -12.35
C ARG A 194 -8.20 18.68 -12.78
N PHE A 195 -7.53 18.66 -13.94
CA PHE A 195 -6.80 17.49 -14.40
C PHE A 195 -5.71 17.05 -13.42
N VAL A 196 -4.88 17.99 -12.96
CA VAL A 196 -3.74 17.71 -12.09
C VAL A 196 -4.20 17.11 -10.77
N VAL A 197 -5.21 17.71 -10.13
CA VAL A 197 -5.80 17.20 -8.89
C VAL A 197 -6.47 15.84 -9.12
N ALA A 198 -7.27 15.69 -10.18
CA ALA A 198 -8.03 14.47 -10.42
C ALA A 198 -7.15 13.27 -10.78
N LYS A 199 -6.14 13.47 -11.63
CA LYS A 199 -5.42 12.39 -12.33
C LYS A 199 -3.96 12.22 -11.94
N THR A 200 -3.33 13.25 -11.37
CA THR A 200 -1.89 13.23 -11.09
C THR A 200 -1.55 13.52 -9.63
N SER A 201 -2.56 13.52 -8.75
CA SER A 201 -2.43 13.75 -7.31
C SER A 201 -2.87 12.54 -6.48
N GLY A 202 -2.66 11.34 -7.01
CA GLY A 202 -2.90 10.08 -6.32
C GLY A 202 -1.82 9.07 -6.68
N MET A 203 -1.23 8.41 -5.69
CA MET A 203 -0.53 7.14 -5.91
C MET A 203 -1.59 6.05 -5.96
N VAL A 204 -1.95 5.66 -7.17
CA VAL A 204 -3.07 4.77 -7.46
C VAL A 204 -2.62 3.61 -8.33
N ILE A 205 -3.33 2.49 -8.22
CA ILE A 205 -3.15 1.29 -9.04
C ILE A 205 -4.18 1.31 -10.18
N ASN A 206 -5.41 1.74 -9.89
CA ASN A 206 -6.47 1.87 -10.87
C ASN A 206 -6.25 3.11 -11.75
N PRO A 207 -5.89 2.97 -13.04
CA PRO A 207 -5.68 4.12 -13.94
C PRO A 207 -6.99 4.87 -14.26
N GLY A 208 -8.14 4.21 -14.08
CA GLY A 208 -9.46 4.82 -14.26
C GLY A 208 -9.85 5.76 -13.13
N PHE A 209 -9.23 5.61 -11.95
CA PHE A 209 -9.55 6.42 -10.78
C PHE A 209 -9.36 7.92 -11.05
N SER A 210 -10.22 8.73 -10.43
CA SER A 210 -10.11 10.19 -10.43
C SER A 210 -10.46 10.69 -9.05
N ARG A 211 -9.64 11.60 -8.52
CA ARG A 211 -9.99 12.29 -7.26
C ARG A 211 -11.20 13.19 -7.48
N GLU A 212 -12.09 13.18 -6.49
CA GLU A 212 -13.29 14.03 -6.44
C GLU A 212 -13.17 15.11 -5.35
N ASP A 213 -12.17 15.01 -4.47
CA ASP A 213 -12.00 15.87 -3.30
C ASP A 213 -11.26 17.18 -3.60
N PHE A 214 -11.73 17.94 -4.61
CA PHE A 214 -11.11 19.19 -5.06
C PHE A 214 -11.03 20.29 -3.99
N GLU A 215 -11.88 20.26 -2.95
CA GLU A 215 -11.78 21.17 -1.82
C GLU A 215 -10.52 20.90 -0.97
N ARG A 216 -10.10 19.64 -0.84
CA ARG A 216 -8.85 19.30 -0.15
C ARG A 216 -7.65 19.94 -0.83
N ALA A 217 -7.66 19.98 -2.17
CA ALA A 217 -6.59 20.58 -2.97
C ALA A 217 -6.48 22.11 -2.82
N ARG A 218 -7.44 22.77 -2.15
CA ARG A 218 -7.40 24.19 -1.78
C ARG A 218 -6.95 24.44 -0.34
N SER A 219 -6.77 23.38 0.45
CA SER A 219 -6.33 23.51 1.83
C SER A 219 -4.87 23.95 1.92
N VAL A 220 -4.53 24.71 2.98
CA VAL A 220 -3.16 25.18 3.22
C VAL A 220 -2.14 24.03 3.27
N PRO A 221 -2.39 22.90 3.97
CA PRO A 221 -1.43 21.79 4.00
C PRO A 221 -1.15 21.17 2.63
N TRP A 222 -2.16 21.10 1.76
CA TRP A 222 -1.99 20.59 0.40
C TRP A 222 -1.13 21.54 -0.43
N LEU A 223 -1.51 22.82 -0.45
CA LEU A 223 -0.80 23.85 -1.22
C LEU A 223 0.65 23.99 -0.74
N ALA A 224 0.90 23.91 0.57
CA ALA A 224 2.25 23.95 1.14
C ALA A 224 3.12 22.81 0.61
N GLN A 225 2.63 21.57 0.62
CA GLN A 225 3.37 20.43 0.08
C GLN A 225 3.60 20.54 -1.43
N GLU A 226 2.58 20.97 -2.18
CA GLU A 226 2.67 21.15 -3.63
C GLU A 226 3.69 22.23 -4.02
N ILE A 227 3.65 23.38 -3.35
CA ILE A 227 4.60 24.48 -3.54
C ILE A 227 6.01 24.03 -3.11
N ALA A 228 6.15 23.34 -1.98
CA ALA A 228 7.44 22.85 -1.52
C ALA A 228 8.07 21.87 -2.52
N SER A 229 7.30 20.92 -3.07
CA SER A 229 7.78 20.00 -4.11
C SER A 229 8.10 20.70 -5.43
N TRP A 230 7.34 21.73 -5.81
CA TRP A 230 7.65 22.56 -6.98
C TRP A 230 8.97 23.32 -6.80
N LEU A 231 9.11 24.05 -5.69
CA LEU A 231 10.33 24.80 -5.36
C LEU A 231 11.53 23.88 -5.27
N TRP A 232 11.41 22.75 -4.57
CA TRP A 232 12.47 21.76 -4.44
C TRP A 232 12.92 21.21 -5.80
N SER A 233 11.97 20.89 -6.69
CA SER A 233 12.29 20.43 -8.05
C SER A 233 13.13 21.47 -8.80
N TRP A 234 12.73 22.74 -8.77
CA TRP A 234 13.46 23.83 -9.44
C TRP A 234 14.78 24.17 -8.76
N THR A 235 14.91 24.01 -7.44
CA THR A 235 16.19 24.10 -6.74
C THR A 235 17.16 23.05 -7.27
N LEU A 236 16.76 21.78 -7.36
CA LEU A 236 17.62 20.72 -7.89
C LEU A 236 18.01 20.96 -9.35
N ILE A 237 17.06 21.40 -10.19
CA ILE A 237 17.33 21.76 -11.59
C ILE A 237 18.33 22.92 -11.68
N ALA A 238 18.12 24.00 -10.92
CA ALA A 238 18.99 25.16 -10.93
C ALA A 238 20.41 24.80 -10.45
N LEU A 239 20.54 24.01 -9.39
CA LEU A 239 21.85 23.53 -8.91
C LEU A 239 22.57 22.66 -9.95
N ALA A 240 21.84 21.82 -10.69
CA ALA A 240 22.42 20.98 -11.73
C ALA A 240 22.87 21.77 -12.97
N VAL A 241 22.06 22.75 -13.40
CA VAL A 241 22.40 23.69 -14.47
C VAL A 241 23.61 24.54 -14.09
N ALA A 242 23.65 25.04 -12.85
CA ALA A 242 24.77 25.79 -12.30
C ALA A 242 26.02 24.94 -12.03
N ARG A 243 25.98 23.63 -12.31
CA ARG A 243 27.09 22.67 -12.10
C ARG A 243 27.53 22.53 -10.64
N ILE A 244 26.73 22.99 -9.69
CA ILE A 244 26.92 22.80 -8.25
C ILE A 244 26.55 21.37 -7.87
N LEU A 245 25.45 20.86 -8.42
CA LEU A 245 25.02 19.47 -8.27
C LEU A 245 25.36 18.66 -9.53
N PRO A 246 26.19 17.61 -9.46
CA PRO A 246 26.51 16.82 -10.64
C PRO A 246 25.27 16.10 -11.20
N TRP A 247 25.06 16.17 -12.52
CA TRP A 247 24.01 15.41 -13.21
C TRP A 247 24.07 13.90 -12.93
N ARG A 248 25.28 13.37 -12.72
CA ARG A 248 25.49 11.98 -12.29
C ARG A 248 24.80 11.67 -10.97
N ALA A 249 24.84 12.59 -10.00
CA ALA A 249 24.19 12.39 -8.70
C ALA A 249 22.66 12.32 -8.86
N LEU A 250 22.09 13.20 -9.69
CA LEU A 250 20.67 13.15 -10.03
C LEU A 250 20.27 11.86 -10.75
N ALA A 251 21.08 11.38 -11.69
CA ALA A 251 20.83 10.11 -12.39
C ALA A 251 20.85 8.91 -11.44
N ILE A 252 21.79 8.87 -10.48
CA ILE A 252 21.87 7.83 -9.46
C ILE A 252 20.65 7.90 -8.53
N ALA A 253 20.28 9.10 -8.06
CA ALA A 253 19.09 9.29 -7.24
C ALA A 253 17.80 8.85 -7.95
N ALA A 254 17.66 9.19 -9.24
CA ALA A 254 16.54 8.75 -10.07
C ALA A 254 16.52 7.23 -10.26
N ALA A 255 17.67 6.58 -10.45
CA ALA A 255 17.77 5.12 -10.55
C ALA A 255 17.37 4.42 -9.25
N ILE A 256 17.85 4.93 -8.10
CA ILE A 256 17.44 4.44 -6.77
C ILE A 256 15.92 4.56 -6.60
N PHE A 257 15.36 5.72 -6.95
CA PHE A 257 13.92 5.95 -6.84
C PHE A 257 13.10 5.05 -7.78
N ALA A 258 13.57 4.80 -9.00
CA ALA A 258 12.95 3.86 -9.93
C ALA A 258 12.96 2.42 -9.39
N VAL A 259 14.11 1.94 -8.89
CA VAL A 259 14.20 0.57 -8.33
C VAL A 259 13.35 0.44 -7.07
N MET A 260 13.32 1.46 -6.22
CA MET A 260 12.47 1.51 -5.04
C MET A 260 10.98 1.41 -5.38
N THR A 261 10.52 2.19 -6.36
CA THR A 261 9.11 2.15 -6.80
C THR A 261 8.76 0.82 -7.48
N PHE A 262 9.68 0.22 -8.23
CA PHE A 262 9.52 -1.14 -8.75
C PHE A 262 9.37 -2.16 -7.61
N LEU A 263 10.18 -2.08 -6.55
CA LEU A 263 10.06 -2.94 -5.37
C LEU A 263 8.70 -2.78 -4.68
N ASN A 264 8.24 -1.53 -4.51
CA ASN A 264 6.89 -1.26 -4.00
C ASN A 264 5.81 -1.88 -4.90
N GLN A 265 5.93 -1.72 -6.22
CA GLN A 265 4.97 -2.27 -7.18
C GLN A 265 4.93 -3.80 -7.15
N LEU A 266 6.08 -4.44 -6.96
CA LEU A 266 6.20 -5.88 -6.79
C LEU A 266 5.52 -6.35 -5.50
N ARG A 267 5.70 -5.62 -4.38
CA ARG A 267 4.96 -5.86 -3.14
C ARG A 267 3.46 -5.71 -3.38
N THR A 268 3.05 -4.64 -4.04
CA THR A 268 1.64 -4.38 -4.37
C THR A 268 1.04 -5.52 -5.17
N ALA A 269 1.75 -6.05 -6.19
CA ALA A 269 1.27 -7.17 -6.99
C ALA A 269 0.87 -8.39 -6.14
N VAL A 270 1.51 -8.61 -4.98
CA VAL A 270 1.20 -9.73 -4.08
C VAL A 270 0.42 -9.31 -2.83
N ALA A 271 0.07 -8.04 -2.67
CA ALA A 271 -0.70 -7.54 -1.53
C ALA A 271 -2.17 -7.97 -1.60
N HIS A 272 -2.65 -8.24 -2.82
CA HIS A 272 -3.98 -8.74 -3.11
C HIS A 272 -3.95 -9.92 -4.06
N ARG A 273 -5.09 -10.60 -4.11
CA ARG A 273 -5.39 -11.75 -4.96
C ARG A 273 -5.95 -11.36 -6.31
N TRP A 274 -6.54 -10.16 -6.40
CA TRP A 274 -6.99 -9.51 -7.64
C TRP A 274 -8.08 -10.27 -8.41
N ASP A 275 -8.82 -11.15 -7.74
CA ASP A 275 -9.78 -12.06 -8.37
C ASP A 275 -11.14 -11.40 -8.66
N ASN A 276 -11.43 -10.22 -8.12
CA ASN A 276 -12.73 -9.56 -8.28
C ASN A 276 -12.90 -8.89 -9.66
N ASP A 277 -14.12 -8.84 -10.19
CA ASP A 277 -14.44 -8.26 -11.51
C ASP A 277 -15.06 -6.86 -11.47
N GLY A 278 -14.79 -6.08 -10.42
CA GLY A 278 -15.35 -4.73 -10.32
C GLY A 278 -16.65 -4.64 -9.52
N LYS A 279 -17.14 -5.77 -9.00
CA LYS A 279 -18.33 -5.82 -8.12
C LYS A 279 -17.97 -5.45 -6.68
N VAL A 280 -18.96 -4.98 -5.93
CA VAL A 280 -18.80 -4.79 -4.48
C VAL A 280 -18.62 -6.17 -3.83
N MET A 281 -17.61 -6.31 -2.99
CA MET A 281 -17.29 -7.56 -2.30
C MET A 281 -17.84 -7.54 -0.87
N ALA A 282 -18.23 -8.70 -0.35
CA ALA A 282 -18.55 -8.85 1.06
C ALA A 282 -17.29 -8.59 1.93
N PRO A 283 -17.41 -8.10 3.17
CA PRO A 283 -16.27 -7.79 4.04
C PRO A 283 -15.28 -8.95 4.21
N LEU A 284 -15.78 -10.19 4.36
CA LEU A 284 -14.92 -11.37 4.46
C LEU A 284 -14.15 -11.61 3.14
N ASP A 285 -14.79 -11.41 1.99
CA ASP A 285 -14.12 -11.55 0.70
C ASP A 285 -13.06 -10.47 0.48
N GLN A 286 -13.29 -9.23 0.94
CA GLN A 286 -12.28 -8.16 0.91
C GLN A 286 -11.05 -8.55 1.72
N PHE A 287 -11.27 -9.11 2.93
CA PHE A 287 -10.19 -9.64 3.75
C PHE A 287 -9.46 -10.81 3.09
N LEU A 288 -10.21 -11.77 2.54
CA LEU A 288 -9.64 -12.96 1.89
C LEU A 288 -8.96 -12.65 0.55
N ASP A 289 -9.29 -11.54 -0.10
CA ASP A 289 -8.57 -11.04 -1.26
C ASP A 289 -7.26 -10.35 -0.87
N SER A 290 -7.15 -9.82 0.35
CA SER A 290 -5.91 -9.25 0.89
C SER A 290 -4.96 -10.33 1.40
N VAL A 291 -3.66 -10.02 1.47
CA VAL A 291 -2.60 -10.98 1.84
C VAL A 291 -1.83 -10.57 3.09
N ASN A 292 -1.56 -11.53 3.98
CA ASN A 292 -0.53 -11.43 5.01
C ASN A 292 0.68 -12.31 4.61
N VAL A 293 1.89 -11.88 4.95
CA VAL A 293 3.12 -12.68 4.86
C VAL A 293 3.85 -12.61 6.22
N PRO A 294 3.32 -13.32 7.23
CA PRO A 294 3.83 -13.26 8.60
C PRO A 294 5.14 -14.05 8.77
N PRO A 295 5.80 -13.94 9.94
CA PRO A 295 6.82 -14.92 10.35
C PRO A 295 6.31 -16.37 10.20
N PRO A 296 7.18 -17.35 9.90
CA PRO A 296 8.64 -17.31 10.01
C PRO A 296 9.38 -16.64 8.85
N ALA A 297 8.69 -16.13 7.82
CA ALA A 297 9.32 -15.41 6.73
C ALA A 297 9.96 -14.09 7.21
N MET A 298 11.28 -13.94 7.02
CA MET A 298 12.05 -12.78 7.48
C MET A 298 12.33 -11.75 6.38
N LEU A 299 12.31 -12.14 5.12
CA LEU A 299 12.46 -11.22 3.99
C LEU A 299 11.35 -10.14 3.90
N PRO A 300 10.09 -10.37 4.30
CA PRO A 300 9.04 -9.34 4.28
C PRO A 300 9.36 -8.13 5.14
N PHE A 301 10.27 -8.22 6.10
CA PHE A 301 10.73 -7.04 6.85
C PHE A 301 11.43 -6.02 5.96
N LEU A 302 11.99 -6.46 4.82
CA LEU A 302 12.65 -5.61 3.83
C LEU A 302 11.70 -5.20 2.70
N TRP A 303 10.97 -6.15 2.09
CA TRP A 303 10.15 -5.88 0.90
C TRP A 303 8.68 -5.52 1.20
N ALA A 304 8.23 -5.67 2.45
CA ALA A 304 6.93 -5.18 2.94
C ALA A 304 7.09 -4.53 4.34
N PRO A 305 7.88 -3.44 4.44
CA PRO A 305 8.21 -2.80 5.71
C PRO A 305 7.01 -2.05 6.31
N VAL A 306 7.16 -1.42 7.48
CA VAL A 306 6.13 -0.56 8.10
C VAL A 306 4.75 -1.24 8.16
N GLY A 307 4.73 -2.51 8.57
CA GLY A 307 3.48 -3.26 8.75
C GLY A 307 2.85 -3.82 7.48
N LEU A 308 3.36 -3.48 6.30
CA LEU A 308 2.79 -3.89 5.01
C LEU A 308 2.77 -5.41 4.79
N ARG A 309 3.62 -6.17 5.50
CA ARG A 309 3.55 -7.65 5.51
C ARG A 309 2.28 -8.20 6.16
N TYR A 310 1.52 -7.38 6.88
CA TYR A 310 0.24 -7.74 7.48
C TYR A 310 -0.92 -7.01 6.79
N HIS A 311 -0.90 -6.94 5.45
CA HIS A 311 -1.85 -6.13 4.67
C HIS A 311 -3.31 -6.56 4.89
N ALA A 312 -3.61 -7.86 4.96
CA ALA A 312 -4.96 -8.33 5.26
C ALA A 312 -5.41 -7.96 6.70
N LEU A 313 -4.52 -8.09 7.68
CA LEU A 313 -4.82 -7.64 9.05
C LEU A 313 -5.01 -6.12 9.11
N HIS A 314 -4.25 -5.37 8.32
CA HIS A 314 -4.43 -3.93 8.18
C HIS A 314 -5.82 -3.60 7.61
N HIS A 315 -6.30 -4.28 6.57
CA HIS A 315 -7.68 -4.15 6.07
C HIS A 315 -8.73 -4.45 7.15
N LEU A 316 -8.45 -5.42 8.03
CA LEU A 316 -9.34 -5.76 9.13
C LEU A 316 -9.35 -4.71 10.25
N MET A 317 -8.19 -4.11 10.54
CA MET A 317 -7.99 -3.10 11.58
C MET A 317 -7.14 -1.91 11.08
N PRO A 318 -7.68 -1.03 10.22
CA PRO A 318 -6.86 -0.03 9.51
C PRO A 318 -6.19 1.00 10.43
N ARG A 319 -6.76 1.20 11.62
CA ARG A 319 -6.26 2.13 12.65
C ARG A 319 -5.22 1.51 13.57
N LEU A 320 -4.88 0.24 13.40
CA LEU A 320 -3.86 -0.40 14.22
C LEU A 320 -2.48 0.07 13.73
N PRO A 321 -1.66 0.70 14.58
CA PRO A 321 -0.38 1.25 14.15
C PRO A 321 0.57 0.13 13.73
N TYR A 322 1.39 0.38 12.71
CA TYR A 322 2.21 -0.67 12.09
C TYR A 322 3.06 -1.50 13.07
N HIS A 323 3.60 -0.87 14.12
CA HIS A 323 4.46 -1.53 15.09
C HIS A 323 3.71 -2.52 16.01
N ASN A 324 2.38 -2.44 16.05
CA ASN A 324 1.52 -3.34 16.81
C ASN A 324 0.89 -4.46 15.97
N LEU A 325 0.92 -4.38 14.62
CA LEU A 325 0.37 -5.41 13.73
C LEU A 325 0.94 -6.80 14.00
N GLY A 326 2.24 -6.89 14.31
CA GLY A 326 2.86 -8.18 14.63
C GLY A 326 2.38 -8.77 15.95
N VAL A 327 2.07 -7.94 16.95
CA VAL A 327 1.52 -8.39 18.24
C VAL A 327 0.07 -8.84 18.04
N ALA A 328 -0.73 -8.03 17.33
CA ALA A 328 -2.11 -8.37 17.02
C ALA A 328 -2.23 -9.66 16.21
N HIS A 329 -1.38 -9.84 15.20
CA HIS A 329 -1.33 -11.07 14.41
C HIS A 329 -1.08 -12.31 15.29
N ARG A 330 -0.09 -12.25 16.21
CA ARG A 330 0.17 -13.35 17.15
C ARG A 330 -1.03 -13.66 18.04
N ARG A 331 -1.67 -12.63 18.63
CA ARG A 331 -2.87 -12.83 19.47
C ARG A 331 -4.00 -13.49 18.70
N LEU A 332 -4.21 -13.09 17.44
CA LEU A 332 -5.22 -13.69 16.56
C LEU A 332 -4.91 -15.15 16.25
N VAL A 333 -3.68 -15.46 15.86
CA VAL A 333 -3.25 -16.85 15.58
C VAL A 333 -3.27 -17.73 16.83
N GLU A 334 -3.01 -17.19 18.01
CA GLU A 334 -3.05 -17.95 19.27
C GLU A 334 -4.49 -18.20 19.76
N SER A 335 -5.40 -17.25 19.53
CA SER A 335 -6.77 -17.31 20.07
C SER A 335 -7.78 -17.96 19.13
N LEU A 336 -7.56 -17.90 17.82
CA LEU A 336 -8.50 -18.42 16.82
C LEU A 336 -8.22 -19.90 16.49
N PRO A 337 -9.25 -20.73 16.23
CA PRO A 337 -9.10 -22.12 15.81
C PRO A 337 -8.18 -22.28 14.59
N PRO A 338 -7.41 -23.37 14.44
CA PRO A 338 -6.45 -23.54 13.33
C PRO A 338 -7.05 -23.42 11.92
N ASP A 339 -8.31 -23.80 11.74
CA ASP A 339 -9.08 -23.76 10.50
C ASP A 339 -9.82 -22.43 10.25
N HIS A 340 -9.64 -21.43 11.12
CA HIS A 340 -10.28 -20.12 11.01
C HIS A 340 -9.84 -19.36 9.76
N ASP A 341 -10.79 -18.64 9.13
CA ASP A 341 -10.60 -17.89 7.88
C ASP A 341 -9.46 -16.87 7.91
N TYR A 342 -9.06 -16.41 9.10
CA TYR A 342 -7.96 -15.48 9.29
C TYR A 342 -6.65 -15.99 8.65
N ARG A 343 -6.35 -17.29 8.81
CA ARG A 343 -5.12 -17.90 8.25
C ARG A 343 -5.21 -18.13 6.74
N ARG A 344 -6.41 -18.10 6.15
CA ARG A 344 -6.58 -18.25 4.69
C ARG A 344 -6.07 -17.04 3.92
N ALA A 345 -5.83 -15.90 4.57
CA ALA A 345 -5.20 -14.73 3.95
C ALA A 345 -3.66 -14.78 3.99
N GLU A 346 -3.07 -15.78 4.64
CA GLU A 346 -1.61 -15.89 4.77
C GLU A 346 -0.96 -16.52 3.54
N GLU A 347 0.21 -15.99 3.19
CA GLU A 347 1.10 -16.52 2.18
C GLU A 347 2.50 -16.73 2.77
N PRO A 348 3.24 -17.76 2.35
CA PRO A 348 4.54 -18.09 2.93
C PRO A 348 5.65 -17.11 2.55
N GLU A 349 5.63 -16.53 1.34
CA GLU A 349 6.63 -15.55 0.88
C GLU A 349 6.20 -14.85 -0.43
N LEU A 350 7.00 -13.87 -0.90
CA LEU A 350 6.80 -13.13 -2.14
C LEU A 350 6.65 -14.04 -3.37
N PHE A 351 7.63 -14.93 -3.62
CA PHE A 351 7.66 -15.74 -4.84
C PHE A 351 6.49 -16.73 -4.94
N PRO A 352 6.11 -17.47 -3.87
CA PRO A 352 4.90 -18.28 -3.89
C PRO A 352 3.62 -17.48 -4.16
N ALA A 353 3.48 -16.29 -3.56
CA ALA A 353 2.30 -15.44 -3.78
C ALA A 353 2.25 -14.96 -5.24
N LEU A 354 3.39 -14.53 -5.79
CA LEU A 354 3.50 -14.14 -7.19
C LEU A 354 3.21 -15.30 -8.14
N ALA A 355 3.71 -16.51 -7.85
CA ALA A 355 3.45 -17.70 -8.65
C ALA A 355 1.96 -18.06 -8.66
N ARG A 356 1.26 -17.91 -7.52
CA ARG A 356 -0.20 -18.08 -7.44
C ARG A 356 -0.94 -17.04 -8.29
N LEU A 357 -0.55 -15.77 -8.24
CA LEU A 357 -1.13 -14.75 -9.10
C LEU A 357 -0.96 -15.09 -10.58
N ILE A 358 0.26 -15.40 -11.02
CA ILE A 358 0.56 -15.79 -12.41
C ILE A 358 -0.24 -17.04 -12.82
N GLY A 359 -0.40 -18.01 -11.91
CA GLY A 359 -1.23 -19.18 -12.11
C GLY A 359 -2.67 -18.81 -12.44
N ARG A 360 -3.28 -17.92 -11.64
CA ARG A 360 -4.65 -17.43 -11.86
C ARG A 360 -4.80 -16.67 -13.18
N MET A 361 -3.82 -15.84 -13.53
CA MET A 361 -3.79 -15.12 -14.82
C MET A 361 -3.75 -16.06 -16.04
N ARG A 362 -3.20 -17.27 -15.89
CA ARG A 362 -3.11 -18.28 -16.96
C ARG A 362 -4.35 -19.16 -17.06
N THR A 363 -5.10 -19.30 -15.98
CA THR A 363 -6.36 -20.05 -15.93
C THR A 363 -7.47 -19.15 -15.38
N PRO A 364 -7.93 -18.15 -16.16
CA PRO A 364 -9.00 -17.26 -15.73
C PRO A 364 -10.25 -18.09 -15.40
N ARG A 365 -10.85 -17.84 -14.23
CA ARG A 365 -12.09 -18.49 -13.80
C ARG A 365 -13.32 -17.80 -14.34
#